data_AF-A0A848UQX7-F1
#
_entry.id   AF-A0A848UQX7-F1
#
_cell.length_a   1.000
_cell.length_b   1.000
_cell.length_c   1.000
_cell.angle_alpha   90.00
_cell.angle_beta   90.00
_cell.angle_gamma   90.00
#
_symmetry.space_group_name_H-M   'P 1'
#
loop_
_entity.id
_entity.type
_entity.pdbx_description
1 polymer ?
#
loop_
_entity_poly.entity_id
_entity_poly.type
_entity_poly.pdbx_seq_one_letter_code
_entity_poly.pdbx_strand_id
1 'polypeptide(L)' 'MAIKLRPSAVVKDRATGKTKTEHYYLKSMTVQELNDYIESSSAKKKVIQKCKNELIRRKV' A
#
# COMPACT_ATOMS: atom_id res chain seq x y z
N MET A 1 -1.58 -8.20 6.77
CA MET A 1 -0.31 -8.97 6.63
C MET A 1 0.91 -8.09 6.94
N ALA A 2 2.04 -8.68 7.36
CA ALA A 2 3.33 -7.97 7.56
C ALA A 2 4.13 -7.86 6.25
N ILE A 3 3.52 -7.27 5.21
CA ILE A 3 4.18 -7.04 3.92
C ILE A 3 3.86 -5.63 3.44
N LYS A 4 4.84 -5.00 2.78
CA LYS A 4 4.70 -3.69 2.18
C LYS A 4 4.27 -3.80 0.72
N LEU A 5 3.33 -2.95 0.31
CA LEU A 5 2.91 -2.82 -1.09
C LEU A 5 3.98 -2.09 -1.90
N ARG A 6 4.59 -1.07 -1.30
CA ARG A 6 5.66 -0.26 -1.85
C ARG A 6 6.71 0.09 -0.77
N PRO A 7 7.96 0.43 -1.14
CA PRO A 7 9.00 0.80 -0.18
C PRO A 7 8.58 1.98 0.68
N SER A 8 9.10 2.07 1.90
CA SER A 8 8.85 3.24 2.75
C SER A 8 9.45 4.48 2.13
N ALA A 9 8.69 5.57 2.19
CA ALA A 9 9.12 6.86 1.68
C ALA A 9 9.38 7.81 2.84
N VAL A 10 10.37 8.67 2.65
CA VAL A 10 10.68 9.75 3.58
C VAL A 10 10.07 11.01 2.99
N VAL A 11 9.03 11.52 3.64
CA VAL A 11 8.27 12.69 3.19
C VAL A 11 8.61 13.86 4.08
N LYS A 12 9.04 14.97 3.48
CA LYS A 12 9.29 16.22 4.19
C LYS A 12 8.03 17.07 4.16
N ASP A 13 7.53 17.41 5.33
CA ASP A 13 6.46 18.39 5.47
C ASP A 13 7.02 19.78 5.12
N ARG A 14 6.44 20.41 4.09
CA ARG A 14 6.89 21.71 3.60
C ARG A 14 6.63 22.84 4.58
N ALA A 15 5.56 22.75 5.38
CA ALA A 15 5.17 23.81 6.30
C ALA A 15 6.04 23.79 7.58
N THR A 16 6.31 22.59 8.11
CA THR A 16 7.06 22.45 9.37
C THR A 16 8.54 22.13 9.18
N GLY A 17 8.95 21.79 7.96
CA GLY A 17 10.31 21.33 7.65
C GLY A 17 10.67 19.96 8.22
N LYS A 18 9.75 19.33 8.96
CA LYS A 18 9.97 18.04 9.63
C LYS A 18 9.85 16.89 8.64
N THR A 19 10.65 15.87 8.86
CA THR A 19 10.66 14.66 8.06
C THR A 19 9.82 13.57 8.73
N LYS A 20 8.92 12.94 7.97
CA LYS A 20 8.12 11.80 8.40
C LYS A 20 8.41 10.59 7.52
N THR A 21 8.55 9.43 8.13
CA THR A 21 8.70 8.17 7.40
C THR A 21 7.33 7.53 7.22
N GLU A 22 6.88 7.44 5.97
CA GLU A 22 5.63 6.79 5.62
C GLU A 22 5.85 5.31 5.31
N HIS A 23 5.09 4.45 5.99
CA HIS A 23 5.12 3.02 5.77
C HIS A 23 3.87 2.55 5.02
N TYR A 24 4.09 1.87 3.89
CA TYR A 24 3.01 1.37 3.04
C TYR A 24 2.78 -0.12 3.25
N TYR A 25 2.43 -0.51 4.47
CA TYR A 25 2.04 -1.88 4.77
C TYR A 25 0.68 -2.18 4.13
N LEU A 26 0.50 -3.39 3.59
CA LEU A 26 -0.79 -3.77 2.98
C LEU A 26 -1.98 -3.62 3.94
N LYS A 27 -1.76 -3.81 5.25
CA LYS A 27 -2.80 -3.62 6.27
C LYS A 27 -3.23 -2.16 6.48
N SER A 28 -2.37 -1.20 6.13
CA SER A 28 -2.61 0.23 6.33
C SER A 28 -3.01 0.95 5.04
N MET A 29 -2.96 0.27 3.89
CA MET A 29 -3.41 0.85 2.62
C MET A 29 -4.93 0.90 2.55
N THR A 30 -5.45 1.89 1.82
CA THR A 30 -6.89 2.02 1.57
C THR A 30 -7.39 0.93 0.62
N VAL A 31 -8.70 0.67 0.62
CA VAL A 31 -9.30 -0.30 -0.32
C VAL A 31 -9.09 0.15 -1.76
N GLN A 32 -9.22 1.45 -2.03
CA GLN A 32 -9.01 2.03 -3.36
C GLN A 32 -7.58 1.75 -3.87
N GLU A 33 -6.55 2.07 -3.09
CA GLU A 33 -5.17 1.82 -3.51
C GLU A 33 -4.86 0.34 -3.77
N LEU A 34 -5.54 -0.58 -3.07
CA LEU A 34 -5.40 -2.01 -3.31
C LEU A 34 -6.04 -2.42 -4.64
N ASN A 35 -7.23 -1.88 -4.97
CA ASN A 35 -7.90 -2.13 -6.24
C ASN A 35 -7.14 -1.50 -7.41
N ASP A 36 -6.68 -0.26 -7.27
CA ASP A 36 -5.84 0.42 -8.28
C ASP A 36 -4.58 -0.40 -8.59
N TYR A 37 -3.96 -1.00 -7.57
CA TYR A 37 -2.81 -1.87 -7.76
C TYR A 37 -3.18 -3.19 -8.47
N ILE A 38 -4.37 -3.73 -8.21
CA ILE A 38 -4.86 -4.96 -8.87
C ILE A 38 -5.13 -4.70 -10.37
N GLU A 39 -5.65 -3.52 -10.70
CA GLU A 39 -6.01 -3.11 -12.07
C GLU A 39 -4.81 -2.64 -12.90
N SER A 40 -3.69 -2.29 -12.25
CA SER A 40 -2.47 -1.87 -12.93
C SER A 40 -1.90 -2.96 -13.84
N SER A 41 -1.68 -2.64 -15.12
CA SER A 41 -1.12 -3.54 -16.14
C SER A 41 0.29 -4.04 -15.83
N SER A 42 1.06 -3.30 -15.03
CA SER A 42 2.44 -3.61 -14.65
C SER A 42 2.56 -4.33 -13.29
N ALA A 43 1.43 -4.62 -12.63
CA ALA A 43 1.43 -5.19 -11.31
C ALA A 43 1.94 -6.64 -11.31
N LYS A 44 2.75 -6.95 -10.28
CA LYS A 44 3.30 -8.29 -10.11
C LYS A 44 2.18 -9.23 -9.63
N LYS A 45 1.94 -10.33 -10.35
CA LYS A 45 0.90 -11.34 -10.00
C LYS A 45 0.91 -11.77 -8.53
N LYS A 46 2.10 -11.97 -7.94
CA LYS A 46 2.27 -12.33 -6.51
C LYS A 46 1.78 -11.23 -5.55
N VAL A 47 1.89 -9.97 -5.92
CA VAL A 47 1.44 -8.84 -5.11
C VAL A 47 -0.06 -8.61 -5.27
N ILE A 48 -0.60 -8.80 -6.49
CA ILE A 48 -2.04 -8.81 -6.75
C ILE A 48 -2.75 -9.81 -5.82
N GLN A 49 -2.26 -11.05 -5.74
CA GLN A 49 -2.85 -12.07 -4.86
C GLN A 49 -2.85 -11.63 -3.39
N LYS A 50 -1.79 -10.94 -2.94
CA LYS A 50 -1.70 -10.43 -1.57
C LYS A 50 -2.69 -9.30 -1.32
N CYS A 51 -2.93 -8.43 -2.31
CA CYS A 51 -3.96 -7.39 -2.24
C CYS A 51 -5.35 -8.03 -2.14
N LYS A 52 -5.66 -9.02 -2.98
CA LYS A 52 -6.92 -9.79 -2.91
C LYS A 52 -7.12 -10.48 -1.56
N ASN A 53 -6.08 -11.14 -1.04
CA ASN A 53 -6.15 -11.78 0.29
C ASN A 53 -6.41 -10.76 1.41
N GLU A 54 -5.85 -9.56 1.29
CA GLU A 54 -6.08 -8.48 2.25
C GLU A 54 -7.50 -7.92 2.15
N LEU A 55 -8.09 -7.79 0.95
CA LEU A 55 -9.50 -7.43 0.76
C LEU A 55 -10.44 -8.48 1.36
N ILE A 56 -10.22 -9.76 1.04
CA ILE A 56 -10.96 -10.89 1.63
C ILE A 56 -10.88 -10.86 3.16
N ARG A 57 -9.69 -10.60 3.73
CA ARG A 57 -9.50 -10.49 5.18
C ARG A 57 -10.31 -9.33 5.79
N ARG A 58 -10.47 -8.23 5.07
CA ARG A 58 -11.25 -7.05 5.50
C ARG A 58 -12.76 -7.25 5.32
N LYS A 59 -13.20 -8.32 4.65
CA LYS A 59 -14.60 -8.58 4.28
C LYS A 59 -15.20 -7.44 3.43
N VAL A 60 -14.37 -6.88 2.55
CA VAL A 60 -14.73 -5.88 1.53
C VAL A 60 -14.63 -6.53 0.17
#